data_AF-A0A401U1S2-F1
#
_entry.id   AF-A0A401U1S2-F1
#
_cell.length_a   1.000
_cell.length_b   1.000
_cell.length_c   1.000
_cell.angle_alpha   90.00
_cell.angle_beta   90.00
_cell.angle_gamma   90.00
#
_symmetry.space_group_name_H-M   'P 1'
#
loop_
_entity.id
_entity.type
_entity.pdbx_description
1 polymer ?
#
loop_
_entity_poly.entity_id
_entity_poly.type
_entity_poly.pdbx_seq_one_letter_code
_entity_poly.pdbx_strand_id
1 'polypeptide(L)'
;RKASSQRPWEGGQLIPVADGGWQTVGPSAVPHKDGEAAPVALDDAGLKRIRDAFVAAARRADRLGIDALELHGAHGYLLHQFLSPIANKRTDRYGGSLENRMRFPLEVFDAVRAAFPDHKPIGMRVSATDWVDGAWDLAQTIEFAKELKKRGVDWMDVSSGGVSPLQKIPLGPGYQVP
;
A
#
# COMPACT_ATOMS: atom_id res chain seq x y z
N ARG A 1 -4.27 -10.13 -5.87
CA ARG A 1 -3.63 -9.12 -4.97
C ARG A 1 -4.62 -8.63 -3.92
N LYS A 2 -4.80 -9.47 -2.88
CA LYS A 2 -5.40 -9.27 -1.55
C LYS A 2 -6.75 -8.56 -1.35
N ALA A 3 -7.15 -7.60 -2.18
CA ALA A 3 -8.50 -7.03 -2.12
C ALA A 3 -9.52 -7.99 -2.74
N SER A 4 -10.82 -7.74 -2.50
CA SER A 4 -11.91 -8.61 -2.98
C SER A 4 -11.76 -10.06 -2.48
N SER A 5 -11.35 -10.24 -1.23
CA SER A 5 -11.17 -11.55 -0.60
C SER A 5 -12.20 -11.80 0.49
N GLN A 6 -12.45 -13.08 0.76
CA GLN A 6 -13.19 -13.54 1.92
C GLN A 6 -12.51 -13.07 3.21
N ARG A 7 -13.26 -13.15 4.31
CA ARG A 7 -12.69 -12.84 5.64
C ARG A 7 -11.54 -13.81 5.95
N PRO A 8 -10.53 -13.39 6.73
CA PRO A 8 -9.41 -14.26 7.07
C PRO A 8 -9.82 -15.59 7.71
N TRP A 9 -10.85 -15.60 8.57
CA TRP A 9 -11.38 -16.82 9.20
C TRP A 9 -12.22 -17.71 8.26
N GLU A 10 -12.54 -17.22 7.05
CA GLU A 10 -13.17 -17.98 5.96
C GLU A 10 -12.13 -18.42 4.91
N GLY A 11 -10.83 -18.28 5.22
CA GLY A 11 -9.72 -18.73 4.38
C GLY A 11 -9.10 -17.67 3.49
N GLY A 12 -9.65 -16.45 3.45
CA GLY A 12 -9.03 -15.29 2.81
C GLY A 12 -8.83 -15.39 1.28
N GLN A 13 -9.53 -16.30 0.61
CA GLN A 13 -9.46 -16.46 -0.85
C GLN A 13 -10.20 -15.33 -1.57
N LEU A 14 -9.84 -15.06 -2.83
CA LEU A 14 -10.60 -14.12 -3.65
C LEU A 14 -12.06 -14.56 -3.83
N ILE A 15 -12.97 -13.60 -3.70
CA ILE A 15 -14.39 -13.78 -3.98
C ILE A 15 -14.57 -13.77 -5.50
N PRO A 16 -15.20 -14.79 -6.10
CA PRO A 16 -15.54 -14.76 -7.53
C PRO A 16 -16.44 -13.58 -7.89
N VAL A 17 -16.32 -13.06 -9.11
CA VAL A 17 -17.16 -11.94 -9.58
C VAL A 17 -18.65 -12.30 -9.55
N ALA A 18 -18.98 -13.57 -9.85
CA ALA A 18 -20.34 -14.09 -9.77
C ALA A 18 -20.94 -14.04 -8.35
N ASP A 19 -20.07 -14.03 -7.33
CA ASP A 19 -20.43 -14.06 -5.90
C ASP A 19 -20.26 -12.68 -5.24
N GLY A 20 -20.16 -11.61 -6.04
CA GLY A 20 -20.03 -10.23 -5.55
C GLY A 20 -18.58 -9.73 -5.39
N GLY A 21 -17.60 -10.51 -5.83
CA GLY A 21 -16.22 -10.04 -5.97
C GLY A 21 -16.06 -9.02 -7.11
N TRP A 22 -14.91 -8.36 -7.18
CA TRP A 22 -14.62 -7.38 -8.24
C TRP A 22 -13.20 -7.53 -8.80
N GLN A 23 -13.01 -7.04 -10.04
CA GLN A 23 -11.70 -7.02 -10.68
C GLN A 23 -10.76 -6.09 -9.91
N THR A 24 -9.68 -6.66 -9.36
CA THR A 24 -8.66 -5.91 -8.64
C THR A 24 -7.66 -5.26 -9.58
N VAL A 25 -7.02 -4.18 -9.13
CA VAL A 25 -6.02 -3.39 -9.89
C VAL A 25 -4.75 -3.17 -9.08
N GLY A 26 -3.64 -2.81 -9.72
CA GLY A 26 -2.39 -2.34 -9.07
C GLY A 26 -1.15 -2.43 -9.98
N PRO A 27 0.08 -2.55 -9.46
CA PRO A 27 1.28 -2.22 -10.24
C PRO A 27 1.55 -3.16 -11.41
N SER A 28 1.31 -4.46 -11.22
CA SER A 28 1.55 -5.51 -12.22
C SER A 28 0.48 -6.59 -12.17
N ALA A 29 0.37 -7.35 -13.27
CA ALA A 29 -0.52 -8.50 -13.42
C ALA A 29 0.06 -9.77 -12.75
N VAL A 30 0.40 -9.65 -11.47
CA VAL A 30 0.96 -10.73 -10.64
C VAL A 30 -0.07 -11.04 -9.54
N PRO A 31 -0.53 -12.28 -9.39
CA PRO A 31 -1.46 -12.67 -8.32
C PRO A 31 -0.80 -12.60 -6.94
N HIS A 32 -1.59 -12.64 -5.86
CA HIS A 32 -1.02 -12.69 -4.50
C HIS A 32 -0.60 -14.11 -4.14
N LYS A 33 -1.43 -15.09 -4.48
CA LYS A 33 -1.18 -16.51 -4.33
C LYS A 33 -1.33 -17.22 -5.67
N ASP A 34 -0.53 -18.26 -5.89
CA ASP A 34 -0.67 -19.12 -7.07
C ASP A 34 -2.09 -19.68 -7.20
N GLY A 35 -2.63 -19.64 -8.43
CA GLY A 35 -4.01 -20.04 -8.73
C GLY A 35 -5.07 -18.95 -8.53
N GLU A 36 -4.73 -17.81 -7.94
CA GLU A 36 -5.66 -16.68 -7.85
C GLU A 36 -5.72 -15.86 -9.14
N ALA A 37 -6.86 -15.19 -9.37
CA ALA A 37 -7.01 -14.23 -10.45
C ALA A 37 -5.99 -13.08 -10.33
N ALA A 38 -5.26 -12.86 -11.42
CA ALA A 38 -4.35 -11.74 -11.51
C ALA A 38 -5.13 -10.41 -11.57
N PRO A 39 -4.65 -9.38 -10.87
CA PRO A 39 -5.19 -8.04 -10.97
C PRO A 39 -4.77 -7.37 -12.29
N VAL A 40 -5.55 -6.39 -12.74
CA VAL A 40 -5.20 -5.55 -13.89
C VAL A 40 -4.04 -4.61 -13.52
N ALA A 41 -3.02 -4.55 -14.38
CA ALA A 41 -1.92 -3.61 -14.24
C ALA A 41 -2.41 -2.19 -14.54
N LEU A 42 -2.14 -1.24 -13.66
CA LEU A 42 -2.56 0.15 -13.83
C LEU A 42 -1.75 0.84 -14.94
N ASP A 43 -2.45 1.56 -15.80
CA ASP A 43 -1.89 2.55 -16.72
C ASP A 43 -1.87 3.95 -16.07
N ASP A 44 -1.39 4.95 -16.81
CA ASP A 44 -1.30 6.33 -16.31
C ASP A 44 -2.67 6.91 -15.94
N ALA A 45 -3.72 6.58 -16.71
CA ALA A 45 -5.09 6.99 -16.41
C ALA A 45 -5.59 6.36 -15.10
N GLY A 46 -5.31 5.09 -14.88
CA GLY A 46 -5.62 4.35 -13.67
C GLY A 46 -4.90 4.89 -12.44
N LEU A 47 -3.60 5.17 -12.56
CA LEU A 47 -2.79 5.80 -11.51
C LEU A 47 -3.36 7.18 -11.13
N LYS A 48 -3.64 8.02 -12.13
CA LYS A 48 -4.28 9.32 -11.93
C LYS A 48 -5.62 9.18 -11.21
N ARG A 49 -6.48 8.27 -11.68
CA ARG A 49 -7.81 8.04 -11.08
C ARG A 49 -7.71 7.64 -9.61
N ILE A 50 -6.78 6.78 -9.25
CA ILE A 50 -6.58 6.35 -7.85
C ILE A 50 -6.10 7.53 -7.00
N ARG A 51 -5.08 8.26 -7.44
CA ARG A 51 -4.58 9.44 -6.72
C ARG A 51 -5.69 10.46 -6.49
N ASP A 52 -6.47 10.76 -7.53
CA ASP A 52 -7.58 11.70 -7.45
C ASP A 52 -8.71 11.18 -6.52
N ALA A 53 -8.88 9.85 -6.40
CA ALA A 53 -9.80 9.25 -5.44
C ALA A 53 -9.31 9.40 -3.98
N PHE A 54 -8.01 9.27 -3.71
CA PHE A 54 -7.43 9.59 -2.39
C PHE A 54 -7.65 11.06 -2.02
N VAL A 55 -7.41 11.98 -2.95
CA VAL A 55 -7.68 13.42 -2.79
C VAL A 55 -9.15 13.68 -2.48
N ALA A 56 -10.05 13.06 -3.24
CA ALA A 56 -11.49 13.20 -3.03
C ALA A 56 -11.91 12.65 -1.66
N ALA A 57 -11.31 11.56 -1.18
CA ALA A 57 -11.55 11.01 0.14
C ALA A 57 -11.07 11.95 1.25
N ALA A 58 -9.87 12.53 1.12
CA ALA A 58 -9.32 13.50 2.07
C ALA A 58 -10.22 14.75 2.21
N ARG A 59 -10.69 15.30 1.09
CA ARG A 59 -11.65 16.42 1.10
C ARG A 59 -12.99 16.07 1.76
N ARG A 60 -13.46 14.83 1.57
CA ARG A 60 -14.68 14.35 2.25
C ARG A 60 -14.45 14.21 3.74
N ALA A 61 -13.30 13.68 4.14
CA ALA A 61 -12.93 13.52 5.55
C ALA A 61 -12.85 14.88 6.26
N ASP A 62 -12.22 15.88 5.63
CA ASP A 62 -12.15 17.23 6.19
C ASP A 62 -13.54 17.86 6.34
N ARG A 63 -14.39 17.75 5.31
CA ARG A 63 -15.78 18.23 5.37
C ARG A 63 -16.61 17.58 6.48
N LEU A 64 -16.27 16.34 6.86
CA LEU A 64 -16.90 15.62 7.97
C LEU A 64 -16.31 15.98 9.34
N GLY A 65 -15.29 16.84 9.39
CA GLY A 65 -14.63 17.23 10.63
C GLY A 65 -13.65 16.17 11.17
N ILE A 66 -13.15 15.25 10.32
CA ILE A 66 -12.11 14.31 10.75
C ILE A 66 -10.83 15.10 11.05
N ASP A 67 -10.21 14.81 12.19
CA ASP A 67 -9.06 15.55 12.72
C ASP A 67 -7.73 15.09 12.14
N ALA A 68 -7.61 13.83 11.72
CA ALA A 68 -6.37 13.25 11.22
C ALA A 68 -6.63 12.20 10.14
N LEU A 69 -5.68 12.02 9.21
CA LEU A 69 -5.72 10.99 8.17
C LEU A 69 -4.55 10.04 8.28
N GLU A 70 -4.79 8.75 8.08
CA GLU A 70 -3.73 7.77 7.87
C GLU A 70 -3.82 7.17 6.47
N LEU A 71 -2.76 7.30 5.67
CA LEU A 71 -2.67 6.62 4.39
C LEU A 71 -2.22 5.18 4.59
N HIS A 72 -2.93 4.24 3.98
CA HIS A 72 -2.60 2.82 4.11
C HIS A 72 -1.57 2.38 3.05
N GLY A 73 -0.29 2.40 3.45
CA GLY A 73 0.89 1.97 2.69
C GLY A 73 1.43 0.57 3.02
N ALA A 74 0.62 -0.29 3.62
CA ALA A 74 1.07 -1.53 4.27
C ALA A 74 0.28 -2.78 3.84
N HIS A 75 0.62 -3.92 4.44
CA HIS A 75 -0.14 -5.19 4.44
C HIS A 75 -0.45 -5.80 3.09
N GLY A 76 0.23 -5.37 2.04
CA GLY A 76 0.08 -5.90 0.69
C GLY A 76 -1.14 -5.34 -0.03
N TYR A 77 -1.67 -4.20 0.42
CA TYR A 77 -2.62 -3.40 -0.36
C TYR A 77 -1.90 -2.49 -1.34
N LEU A 78 -2.67 -1.71 -2.09
CA LEU A 78 -2.23 -1.08 -3.33
C LEU A 78 -0.89 -0.33 -3.21
N LEU A 79 -0.76 0.61 -2.27
CA LEU A 79 0.48 1.38 -2.14
C LEU A 79 1.66 0.50 -1.72
N HIS A 80 1.44 -0.47 -0.81
CA HIS A 80 2.48 -1.43 -0.45
C HIS A 80 2.92 -2.30 -1.64
N GLN A 81 2.00 -2.66 -2.52
CA GLN A 81 2.32 -3.43 -3.71
C GLN A 81 3.26 -2.66 -4.64
N PHE A 82 3.17 -1.32 -4.73
CA PHE A 82 4.13 -0.52 -5.49
C PHE A 82 5.51 -0.52 -4.83
N LEU A 83 5.55 -0.45 -3.50
CA LEU A 83 6.80 -0.50 -2.73
C LEU A 83 7.51 -1.85 -2.89
N SER A 84 6.81 -2.98 -2.81
CA SER A 84 7.48 -4.29 -2.83
C SER A 84 7.84 -4.77 -4.25
N PRO A 85 9.08 -5.24 -4.50
CA PRO A 85 9.45 -5.83 -5.78
C PRO A 85 8.81 -7.21 -5.99
N ILE A 86 8.14 -7.78 -4.99
CA ILE A 86 7.34 -9.03 -5.15
C ILE A 86 6.14 -8.75 -6.06
N ALA A 87 5.39 -7.69 -5.76
CA ALA A 87 4.16 -7.35 -6.47
C ALA A 87 4.39 -6.37 -7.63
N ASN A 88 5.44 -5.54 -7.56
CA ASN A 88 5.77 -4.56 -8.60
C ASN A 88 6.86 -5.07 -9.54
N LYS A 89 6.45 -5.49 -10.74
CA LYS A 89 7.30 -5.91 -11.86
C LYS A 89 7.30 -4.89 -13.00
N ARG A 90 6.91 -3.63 -12.73
CA ARG A 90 6.90 -2.58 -13.75
C ARG A 90 8.32 -2.25 -14.20
N THR A 91 8.43 -1.88 -15.47
CA THR A 91 9.68 -1.44 -16.12
C THR A 91 9.68 0.05 -16.44
N ASP A 92 8.61 0.76 -16.11
CA ASP A 92 8.49 2.21 -16.27
C ASP A 92 8.99 2.97 -15.03
N ARG A 93 8.72 4.28 -14.97
CA ARG A 93 9.12 5.16 -13.86
C ARG A 93 8.50 4.81 -12.50
N TYR A 94 7.62 3.80 -12.43
CA TYR A 94 6.96 3.34 -11.21
C TYR A 94 7.42 1.95 -10.75
N GLY A 95 8.44 1.34 -11.39
CA GLY A 95 9.03 0.08 -10.95
C GLY A 95 10.55 -0.01 -11.13
N GLY A 96 11.11 -1.16 -10.73
CA GLY A 96 12.55 -1.40 -10.72
C GLY A 96 13.22 -0.80 -9.48
N SER A 97 13.86 0.36 -9.64
CA SER A 97 14.64 1.00 -8.57
C SER A 97 13.79 1.32 -7.34
N LEU A 98 14.44 1.47 -6.18
CA LEU A 98 13.78 1.90 -4.95
C LEU A 98 13.04 3.24 -5.15
N GLU A 99 13.70 4.21 -5.79
CA GLU A 99 13.11 5.52 -6.10
C GLU A 99 11.81 5.38 -6.91
N ASN A 100 11.82 4.57 -7.97
CA ASN A 100 10.66 4.36 -8.82
C ASN A 100 9.52 3.65 -8.08
N ARG A 101 9.84 2.64 -7.26
CA ARG A 101 8.84 1.92 -6.44
C ARG A 101 8.17 2.83 -5.41
N MET A 102 8.92 3.76 -4.82
CA MET A 102 8.39 4.76 -3.88
C MET A 102 7.58 5.87 -4.57
N ARG A 103 7.79 6.10 -5.87
CA ARG A 103 7.23 7.26 -6.59
C ARG A 103 5.72 7.38 -6.48
N PHE A 104 4.96 6.30 -6.76
CA PHE A 104 3.50 6.39 -6.71
C PHE A 104 2.95 6.58 -5.28
N PRO A 105 3.40 5.83 -4.26
CA PRO A 105 3.05 6.12 -2.86
C PRO A 105 3.35 7.56 -2.42
N LEU A 106 4.52 8.11 -2.81
CA LEU A 106 4.88 9.50 -2.52
C LEU A 106 3.98 10.50 -3.28
N GLU A 107 3.69 10.27 -4.57
CA GLU A 107 2.76 11.11 -5.36
C GLU A 107 1.35 11.13 -4.75
N VAL A 108 0.89 10.01 -4.18
CA VAL A 108 -0.39 9.95 -3.46
C VAL A 108 -0.33 10.73 -2.16
N PHE A 109 0.75 10.58 -1.37
CA PHE A 109 0.93 11.36 -0.14
C PHE A 109 0.95 12.87 -0.43
N ASP A 110 1.76 13.30 -1.39
CA ASP A 110 1.89 14.72 -1.79
C ASP A 110 0.52 15.30 -2.20
N ALA A 111 -0.25 14.55 -3.00
CA ALA A 111 -1.58 14.98 -3.43
C ALA A 111 -2.58 15.08 -2.28
N VAL A 112 -2.55 14.14 -1.33
CA VAL A 112 -3.42 14.17 -0.14
C VAL A 112 -3.03 15.31 0.79
N ARG A 113 -1.73 15.49 1.04
CA ARG A 113 -1.21 16.58 1.89
C ARG A 113 -1.62 17.95 1.35
N ALA A 114 -1.55 18.15 0.04
CA ALA A 114 -1.99 19.39 -0.62
C ALA A 114 -3.51 19.62 -0.59
N ALA A 115 -4.32 18.58 -0.30
CA ALA A 115 -5.77 18.65 -0.32
C ALA A 115 -6.42 18.68 1.08
N PHE A 116 -5.64 18.44 2.14
CA PHE A 116 -6.10 18.37 3.52
C PHE A 116 -5.47 19.52 4.33
N PRO A 117 -6.20 20.19 5.24
CA PRO A 117 -5.71 21.40 5.90
C PRO A 117 -4.35 21.22 6.57
N ASP A 118 -3.44 22.18 6.33
CA ASP A 118 -2.03 22.08 6.76
C ASP A 118 -1.84 21.88 8.28
N HIS A 119 -2.78 22.38 9.09
CA HIS A 119 -2.75 22.24 10.55
C HIS A 119 -3.22 20.87 11.05
N LYS A 120 -3.82 20.04 10.18
CA LYS A 120 -4.31 18.70 10.53
C LYS A 120 -3.28 17.64 10.13
N PRO A 121 -2.97 16.69 11.03
CA PRO A 121 -1.88 15.76 10.79
C PRO A 121 -2.27 14.64 9.82
N ILE A 122 -1.27 14.18 9.06
CA ILE A 122 -1.36 13.03 8.17
C ILE A 122 -0.22 12.06 8.47
N GLY A 123 -0.57 10.81 8.73
CA GLY A 123 0.38 9.73 8.86
C GLY A 123 0.33 8.76 7.70
N MET A 124 1.30 7.86 7.69
CA MET A 124 1.28 6.70 6.80
C MET A 124 1.58 5.43 7.57
N ARG A 125 0.72 4.43 7.36
CA ARG A 125 0.97 3.07 7.81
C ARG A 125 1.84 2.32 6.81
N VAL A 126 2.91 1.69 7.27
CA VAL A 126 3.86 0.96 6.43
C VAL A 126 4.12 -0.45 6.95
N SER A 127 4.46 -1.36 6.03
CA SER A 127 5.08 -2.63 6.41
C SER A 127 6.59 -2.43 6.41
N ALA A 128 7.24 -2.59 7.57
CA ALA A 128 8.67 -2.38 7.71
C ALA A 128 9.53 -3.42 6.96
N THR A 129 8.96 -4.58 6.68
CA THR A 129 9.57 -5.68 5.94
C THR A 129 8.49 -6.57 5.39
N ASP A 130 8.75 -7.18 4.23
CA ASP A 130 7.91 -8.21 3.63
C ASP A 130 8.12 -9.61 4.24
N TRP A 131 9.17 -9.78 5.05
CA TRP A 131 9.62 -11.09 5.58
C TRP A 131 9.96 -12.11 4.47
N VAL A 132 10.44 -11.63 3.33
CA VAL A 132 10.91 -12.44 2.20
C VAL A 132 12.25 -11.89 1.74
N ASP A 133 13.24 -12.78 1.55
CA ASP A 133 14.58 -12.37 1.15
C ASP A 133 14.59 -11.66 -0.21
N GLY A 134 15.31 -10.54 -0.30
CA GLY A 134 15.39 -9.73 -1.52
C GLY A 134 14.14 -8.89 -1.84
N ALA A 135 13.18 -8.79 -0.91
CA ALA A 135 11.96 -8.00 -1.07
C ALA A 135 12.06 -6.60 -0.44
N TRP A 136 10.93 -6.03 0.03
CA TRP A 136 10.94 -4.82 0.84
C TRP A 136 11.49 -5.10 2.24
N ASP A 137 12.45 -4.29 2.69
CA ASP A 137 13.15 -4.46 3.98
C ASP A 137 13.15 -3.17 4.83
N LEU A 138 13.75 -3.27 6.01
CA LEU A 138 13.82 -2.16 6.97
C LEU A 138 14.65 -0.98 6.44
N ALA A 139 15.74 -1.24 5.71
CA ALA A 139 16.57 -0.17 5.17
C ALA A 139 15.80 0.65 4.12
N GLN A 140 15.05 -0.03 3.24
CA GLN A 140 14.14 0.60 2.29
C GLN A 140 13.01 1.37 2.99
N THR A 141 12.46 0.82 4.09
CA THR A 141 11.46 1.54 4.92
C THR A 141 12.04 2.82 5.52
N ILE A 142 13.29 2.80 6.00
CA ILE A 142 13.96 3.99 6.54
C ILE A 142 14.14 5.06 5.45
N GLU A 143 14.55 4.68 4.24
CA GLU A 143 14.65 5.62 3.12
C GLU A 143 13.28 6.20 2.75
N PHE A 144 12.24 5.37 2.70
CA PHE A 144 10.87 5.83 2.45
C PHE A 144 10.37 6.79 3.54
N ALA A 145 10.66 6.50 4.82
CA ALA A 145 10.32 7.38 5.93
C ALA A 145 11.06 8.73 5.85
N LYS A 146 12.32 8.75 5.41
CA LYS A 146 13.04 10.00 5.15
C LYS A 146 12.38 10.81 4.04
N GLU A 147 11.96 10.16 2.95
CA GLU A 147 11.25 10.82 1.86
C GLU A 147 9.88 11.37 2.27
N LEU A 148 9.13 10.64 3.09
CA LEU A 148 7.86 11.11 3.66
C LEU A 148 8.08 12.27 4.64
N LYS A 149 9.14 12.23 5.47
CA LYS A 149 9.49 13.33 6.37
C LYS A 149 9.78 14.63 5.63
N LYS A 150 10.48 14.57 4.49
CA LYS A 150 10.69 15.75 3.61
C LYS A 150 9.40 16.37 3.10
N ARG A 151 8.31 15.59 3.04
CA ARG A 151 6.97 15.99 2.56
C ARG A 151 6.01 16.37 3.68
N GLY A 152 6.46 16.33 4.94
CA GLY A 152 5.65 16.71 6.09
C GLY A 152 4.69 15.62 6.57
N VAL A 153 5.10 14.35 6.53
CA VAL A 153 4.40 13.30 7.30
C VAL A 153 4.53 13.57 8.81
N ASP A 154 3.43 13.44 9.54
CA ASP A 154 3.36 13.72 10.97
C ASP A 154 3.69 12.49 11.82
N TRP A 155 3.29 11.30 11.39
CA TRP A 155 3.65 10.03 12.03
C TRP A 155 3.79 8.87 11.05
N MET A 156 4.46 7.81 11.51
CA MET A 156 4.55 6.52 10.83
C MET A 156 3.94 5.45 11.73
N ASP A 157 2.87 4.77 11.28
CA ASP A 157 2.39 3.53 11.90
C ASP A 157 3.20 2.38 11.28
N VAL A 158 4.04 1.76 12.11
CA VAL A 158 4.99 0.73 11.65
C VAL A 158 4.44 -0.66 11.95
N SER A 159 4.04 -1.37 10.89
CA SER A 159 3.63 -2.78 10.91
C SER A 159 4.60 -3.62 10.06
N SER A 160 4.20 -4.81 9.59
CA SER A 160 4.99 -5.61 8.65
C SER A 160 4.16 -6.62 7.84
N GLY A 161 4.75 -7.16 6.78
CA GLY A 161 4.23 -8.27 5.99
C GLY A 161 3.00 -7.95 5.14
N GLY A 162 2.34 -9.01 4.69
CA GLY A 162 1.06 -9.04 3.99
C GLY A 162 1.14 -9.08 2.46
N VAL A 163 2.28 -8.75 1.86
CA VAL A 163 2.41 -8.69 0.39
C VAL A 163 2.56 -10.06 -0.27
N SER A 164 2.99 -11.08 0.48
CA SER A 164 3.28 -12.42 -0.05
C SER A 164 2.83 -13.51 0.92
N PRO A 165 2.30 -14.64 0.43
CA PRO A 165 2.05 -15.83 1.24
C PRO A 165 3.34 -16.55 1.67
N LEU A 166 4.50 -16.20 1.08
CA LEU A 166 5.80 -16.81 1.38
C LEU A 166 6.55 -16.15 2.56
N GLN A 167 5.93 -15.16 3.19
CA GLN A 167 6.49 -14.44 4.34
C GLN A 167 6.83 -15.39 5.50
N LYS A 168 8.03 -15.26 6.07
CA LYS A 168 8.48 -16.06 7.22
C LYS A 168 8.52 -15.21 8.47
N ILE A 169 7.41 -15.23 9.21
CA ILE A 169 7.25 -14.44 10.43
C ILE A 169 7.52 -15.33 11.65
N PRO A 170 8.56 -15.05 12.45
CA PRO A 170 8.77 -15.76 13.70
C PRO A 170 7.74 -15.29 14.73
N LEU A 171 6.63 -16.02 14.84
CA LEU A 171 5.60 -15.73 15.84
C LEU A 171 6.09 -16.16 17.24
N GLY A 172 5.94 -15.27 18.21
CA GLY A 172 6.29 -15.52 19.61
C GLY A 172 5.69 -14.48 20.55
N PRO A 173 5.82 -14.66 21.88
CA PRO A 173 5.44 -13.65 22.85
C PRO A 173 6.12 -12.32 22.52
N GLY A 174 5.39 -11.21 22.57
CA GLY A 174 5.93 -9.91 22.18
C GLY A 174 5.76 -9.55 20.70
N TYR A 175 5.20 -10.45 19.87
CA TYR A 175 4.98 -10.15 18.45
C TYR A 175 3.97 -9.02 18.26
N GLN A 176 4.45 -7.88 17.73
CA GLN A 176 3.67 -6.67 17.43
C GLN A 176 2.97 -6.00 18.63
N VAL A 177 3.45 -6.24 19.86
CA VAL A 177 3.12 -5.38 21.01
C VAL A 177 4.26 -4.37 21.23
N PRO A 178 3.98 -3.20 21.84
CA PRO A 178 5.00 -2.20 22.19
C PRO A 178 6.11 -2.76 23.09
#